data_AF-A0A1H9ZW48-F1
#
_entry.id   AF-A0A1H9ZW48-F1
#
_cell.length_a   1.000
_cell.length_b   1.000
_cell.length_c   1.000
_cell.angle_alpha   90.00
_cell.angle_beta   90.00
_cell.angle_gamma   90.00
#
_symmetry.space_group_name_H-M   'P 1'
#
loop_
_entity.id
_entity.type
_entity.pdbx_description
1 polymer ?
#
loop_
_entity_poly.entity_id
_entity_poly.type
_entity_poly.pdbx_seq_one_letter_code
_entity_poly.pdbx_strand_id
1 'polypeptide(L)' 'KVATGPKDGHINIVMNGKSGTAMAPFKHLSDVDIASVITYQRNSFGNSTGDAVQPSEINQHR' A
#
# COMPACT_ATOMS: atom_id res chain seq x y z
N LYS A 1 -3.68 9.65 -7.90
CA LYS A 1 -3.96 8.22 -8.21
C LYS A 1 -3.38 7.37 -7.09
N VAL A 2 -4.05 6.28 -6.68
CA VAL A 2 -3.60 5.42 -5.57
C VAL A 2 -2.89 4.18 -6.11
N ALA A 3 -3.62 3.18 -6.60
CA ALA A 3 -3.04 1.93 -7.12
C ALA A 3 -2.15 2.12 -8.36
N THR A 4 -2.46 3.07 -9.24
CA THR A 4 -1.67 3.39 -10.44
C THR A 4 -0.80 4.64 -10.30
N GLY A 5 -0.72 5.21 -9.09
CA GLY A 5 0.18 6.32 -8.77
C GLY A 5 1.56 5.84 -8.30
N PRO A 6 2.40 6.76 -7.79
CA PRO A 6 3.66 6.39 -7.14
C PRO A 6 3.44 5.34 -6.05
N LYS A 7 4.27 4.29 -6.04
CA LYS A 7 4.19 3.19 -5.08
C LYS A 7 4.23 3.68 -3.63
N ASP A 8 5.14 4.59 -3.35
CA ASP A 8 5.35 5.23 -2.04
C ASP A 8 4.08 5.91 -1.50
N GLY A 9 3.38 6.64 -2.37
CA GLY A 9 2.11 7.29 -2.01
C GLY A 9 1.00 6.29 -1.67
N HIS A 10 0.99 5.11 -2.32
CA HIS A 10 0.05 4.05 -1.99
C HIS A 10 0.38 3.43 -0.61
N ILE A 11 1.66 3.15 -0.35
CA ILE A 11 2.13 2.61 0.94
C ILE A 11 1.79 3.58 2.07
N ASN A 12 2.07 4.87 1.90
CA ASN A 12 1.80 5.90 2.89
C ASN A 12 0.31 5.97 3.29
N ILE A 13 -0.62 5.84 2.33
CA ILE A 13 -2.06 5.82 2.61
C ILE A 13 -2.47 4.59 3.42
N VAL A 14 -1.90 3.41 3.13
CA VAL A 14 -2.22 2.19 3.87
C VAL A 14 -1.66 2.26 5.30
N MET A 15 -0.45 2.82 5.46
CA MET A 15 0.23 2.93 6.75
C MET A 15 -0.37 4.01 7.65
N ASN A 16 -0.71 5.17 7.10
CA ASN A 16 -1.15 6.34 7.89
C ASN A 16 -2.66 6.64 7.76
N GLY A 17 -3.37 5.86 6.96
CA GLY A 17 -4.75 6.13 6.61
C GLY A 17 -4.87 7.34 5.68
N LYS A 18 -6.09 7.83 5.50
CA LYS A 18 -6.35 9.02 4.68
C LYS A 18 -7.19 10.03 5.45
N SER A 19 -6.57 11.14 5.83
CA SER A 19 -7.23 12.26 6.51
C SER A 19 -8.43 12.76 5.71
N GLY A 20 -9.51 13.10 6.42
CA GLY A 20 -10.80 13.48 5.82
C GLY A 20 -11.63 12.32 5.27
N THR A 21 -11.25 11.06 5.57
CA THR A 21 -12.04 9.87 5.21
C THR A 21 -12.13 8.91 6.39
N ALA A 22 -12.98 7.88 6.27
CA ALA A 22 -13.10 6.82 7.27
C ALA A 22 -11.98 5.76 7.21
N MET A 23 -10.99 5.91 6.32
CA MET A 23 -9.91 4.94 6.17
C MET A 23 -8.89 5.09 7.29
N ALA A 24 -8.94 4.16 8.25
CA ALA A 24 -7.97 4.03 9.33
C ALA A 24 -6.61 3.48 8.84
N PRO A 25 -5.52 3.74 9.58
CA PRO A 25 -4.21 3.14 9.32
C PRO A 25 -4.19 1.62 9.62
N PHE A 26 -3.47 0.85 8.80
CA PHE A 26 -3.38 -0.62 8.92
C PHE A 26 -2.09 -1.12 9.59
N LYS A 27 -1.45 -0.31 10.44
CA LYS A 27 -0.17 -0.63 11.11
C LYS A 27 -0.20 -1.87 12.04
N HIS A 28 -1.38 -2.42 12.31
CA HIS A 28 -1.56 -3.62 13.13
C HIS A 28 -1.30 -4.93 12.37
N LEU A 29 -1.26 -4.88 11.04
CA LEU A 29 -0.91 -6.03 10.20
C LEU A 29 0.61 -6.20 10.10
N SER A 30 1.04 -7.38 9.65
CA SER A 30 2.45 -7.64 9.38
C SER A 30 2.91 -6.90 8.11
N ASP A 31 4.19 -6.52 8.07
CA ASP A 31 4.77 -5.83 6.91
C ASP A 31 4.66 -6.67 5.62
N VAL A 32 4.68 -8.01 5.75
CA VAL A 32 4.52 -8.98 4.66
C VAL A 32 3.09 -8.98 4.11
N ASP A 33 2.09 -8.95 4.99
CA ASP A 33 0.68 -8.93 4.59
C ASP A 33 0.36 -7.63 3.86
N ILE A 34 0.83 -6.50 4.39
CA ILE A 34 0.65 -5.19 3.77
C ILE A 34 1.32 -5.15 2.40
N ALA A 35 2.56 -5.61 2.27
CA ALA A 35 3.27 -5.66 1.00
C ALA A 35 2.54 -6.53 -0.05
N SER A 36 2.02 -7.67 0.37
CA SER A 36 1.28 -8.60 -0.50
C SER A 36 -0.04 -7.99 -0.99
N VAL A 37 -0.80 -7.37 -0.09
CA VAL A 37 -2.08 -6.71 -0.43
C VAL A 37 -1.85 -5.54 -1.37
N ILE A 38 -0.84 -4.69 -1.12
CA ILE A 38 -0.54 -3.55 -2.00
C ILE A 38 -0.12 -4.05 -3.38
N THR A 39 0.75 -5.07 -3.44
CA THR A 39 1.17 -5.69 -4.71
C THR A 39 -0.04 -6.23 -5.49
N TYR A 40 -0.96 -6.91 -4.81
CA TYR A 40 -2.19 -7.40 -5.42
C TYR A 40 -3.05 -6.25 -5.96
N GLN A 41 -3.30 -5.21 -5.15
CA GLN A 41 -4.11 -4.05 -5.56
C GLN A 41 -3.51 -3.30 -6.77
N ARG A 42 -2.18 -3.21 -6.86
CA ARG A 42 -1.47 -2.54 -7.95
C ARG A 42 -1.41 -3.34 -9.26
N ASN A 43 -1.69 -4.65 -9.22
CA ASN A 43 -1.64 -5.55 -10.38
C ASN A 43 -2.95 -6.30 -10.64
N SER A 44 -4.01 -5.96 -9.90
CA SER A 44 -5.35 -6.54 -10.03
C SER A 44 -6.37 -5.45 -10.30
N PHE A 45 -7.63 -5.83 -10.49
CA PHE A 45 -8.73 -4.91 -10.77
C PHE A 45 -8.52 -4.08 -12.05
N GLY A 46 -7.82 -4.64 -13.05
CA GLY A 46 -7.47 -3.96 -14.29
C GLY A 46 -6.25 -3.04 -14.19
N ASN A 47 -5.57 -3.00 -13.05
CA ASN A 47 -4.27 -2.34 -12.90
C ASN A 47 -3.16 -3.29 -13.34
N SER A 48 -2.19 -2.79 -14.11
CA SER A 48 -1.03 -3.58 -14.56
C SER A 48 0.24 -2.75 -14.40
N THR A 49 0.55 -2.36 -13.16
CA THR A 49 1.74 -1.53 -12.89
C THR A 49 3.05 -2.31 -13.03
N GLY A 50 3.01 -3.64 -12.87
CA GLY A 50 4.20 -4.49 -12.86
C GLY A 50 5.03 -4.37 -11.58
N ASP A 51 4.56 -3.58 -10.61
CA ASP A 51 5.29 -3.29 -9.39
C ASP A 51 5.05 -4.38 -8.34
N ALA A 52 6.13 -4.85 -7.73
CA ALA A 52 6.08 -5.60 -6.48
C ALA A 52 6.51 -4.70 -5.32
N VAL A 53 5.80 -4.81 -4.19
CA VAL A 53 6.14 -4.13 -2.94
C VAL A 53 6.84 -5.12 -2.03
N GLN A 54 7.98 -4.72 -1.47
CA GLN A 54 8.72 -5.54 -0.52
C GLN A 54 8.38 -5.18 0.94
N PRO A 55 8.45 -6.12 1.89
CA PRO A 55 8.21 -5.84 3.31
C PRO A 55 9.15 -4.77 3.87
N SER A 56 10.38 -4.69 3.37
CA SER A 56 11.35 -3.64 3.75
C SER A 56 10.88 -2.24 3.39
N GLU A 57 10.16 -2.08 2.28
CA GLU A 57 9.58 -0.79 1.87
C GLU A 57 8.45 -0.37 2.81
N ILE A 58 7.69 -1.33 3.34
CA ILE A 58 6.66 -1.07 4.37
C ILE A 58 7.30 -0.66 5.69
N ASN A 59 8.38 -1.32 6.08
CA ASN A 59 9.08 -1.03 7.31
C ASN A 59 9.59 0.42 7.39
N GLN A 60 10.05 0.96 6.25
CA GLN A 60 10.46 2.37 6.13
C GLN A 60 9.32 3.37 6.41
N HIS A 61 8.06 2.92 6.40
CA HIS A 61 6.85 3.73 6.54
C HIS A 61 6.12 3.51 7.88
N ARG A 62 6.71 2.75 8.82
CA ARG A 62 6.11 2.51 10.14
C ARG A 62 6.04 3.77 11.01
#